data_AF-A0A2V2EUC3-F1
#
_entry.id   AF-A0A2V2EUC3-F1
#
_cell.length_a   1.000
_cell.length_b   1.000
_cell.length_c   1.000
_cell.angle_alpha   90.00
_cell.angle_beta   90.00
_cell.angle_gamma   90.00
#
_symmetry.space_group_name_H-M   'P 1'
#
loop_
_entity.id
_entity.type
_entity.pdbx_description
1 polymer ?
#
loop_
_entity_poly.entity_id
_entity_poly.type
_entity_poly.pdbx_seq_one_letter_code
_entity_poly.pdbx_strand_id
1 'polypeptide(L)'
;MRKAYILIAAICLCVTSVLGVSCAGGEKECVHEYEMTQETPPTCTEQGSKRYECKKCGETYSEAYGEALGHNFGAWEEESAATCTEAKKEQRTCARCGISETQEVGEALGHDFGEWVETKPATCTENGLKVRECVRCKEKEEQSISASHDYELKTETDSTCTEAGKRVYECTECHDTYEEGIPAFGHTASGSGTVTEPTCIEKGYTAG
;
A
#
# COMPACT_ATOMS: atom_id res chain seq x y z
N MET A 1 -3.63 0.96 -14.57
CA MET A 1 -4.91 0.27 -14.29
C MET A 1 -6.04 1.08 -14.91
N ARG A 2 -6.68 0.57 -15.97
CA ARG A 2 -7.69 1.29 -16.76
C ARG A 2 -9.04 1.22 -16.03
N LYS A 3 -9.53 2.35 -15.52
CA LYS A 3 -10.89 2.44 -14.95
C LYS A 3 -11.89 2.48 -16.10
N ALA A 4 -12.67 1.41 -16.23
CA ALA A 4 -13.77 1.30 -17.18
C ALA A 4 -14.93 2.19 -16.69
N TYR A 5 -15.25 3.24 -17.45
CA TYR A 5 -16.47 4.01 -17.26
C TYR A 5 -17.60 3.34 -18.04
N ILE A 6 -18.54 2.73 -17.33
CA ILE A 6 -19.78 2.20 -17.91
C ILE A 6 -20.70 3.41 -18.14
N LEU A 7 -20.76 3.88 -19.39
CA LEU A 7 -21.81 4.76 -19.88
C LEU A 7 -23.13 3.96 -19.92
N ILE A 8 -23.98 4.13 -18.91
CA ILE A 8 -25.37 3.67 -18.98
C ILE A 8 -26.16 4.78 -19.68
N ALA A 9 -26.33 4.62 -20.99
CA ALA A 9 -27.29 5.41 -21.76
C ALA A 9 -28.71 5.03 -21.30
N ALA A 10 -29.31 5.89 -20.48
CA ALA A 10 -30.73 5.79 -20.13
C ALA A 10 -31.56 6.17 -21.37
N ILE A 11 -31.98 5.13 -22.10
CA ILE A 11 -32.93 5.24 -23.21
C ILE A 11 -34.26 5.73 -22.63
N CYS A 12 -34.54 7.02 -22.84
CA CYS A 12 -35.84 7.62 -22.63
C CYS A 12 -36.81 7.11 -23.71
N LEU A 13 -37.36 5.90 -23.49
CA LEU A 13 -38.54 5.44 -24.19
C LEU A 13 -39.74 6.18 -23.59
N CYS A 14 -40.07 7.29 -24.24
CA CYS A 14 -41.35 7.96 -24.14
C CYS A 14 -42.48 7.00 -24.57
N VAL A 15 -42.92 6.18 -23.62
CA VAL A 15 -44.22 5.50 -23.72
C VAL A 15 -45.23 6.50 -23.16
N THR A 16 -45.95 7.17 -24.05
CA THR A 16 -47.16 7.91 -23.72
C THR A 16 -48.24 6.91 -23.32
N SER A 17 -48.09 6.27 -22.16
CA SER A 17 -49.15 5.50 -21.53
C SER A 17 -49.96 6.48 -20.70
N VAL A 18 -51.02 7.01 -21.33
CA VAL A 18 -52.14 7.60 -20.60
C VAL A 18 -52.71 6.49 -19.72
N LEU A 19 -52.27 6.45 -18.46
CA LEU A 19 -52.87 5.60 -17.44
C LEU A 19 -54.25 6.21 -17.12
N GLY A 20 -55.22 5.88 -17.96
CA GLY A 20 -56.63 5.95 -17.59
C GLY A 20 -56.86 4.95 -16.47
N VAL A 21 -56.84 5.43 -15.22
CA VAL A 21 -57.34 4.66 -14.09
C VAL A 21 -58.84 4.48 -14.32
N SER A 22 -59.19 3.24 -14.67
CA SER A 22 -60.56 2.81 -14.89
C SER A 22 -61.30 2.84 -13.56
N CYS A 23 -62.14 3.86 -13.37
CA CYS A 23 -63.13 3.85 -12.30
C CYS A 23 -64.13 2.74 -12.62
N ALA A 24 -64.17 1.72 -11.77
CA ALA A 24 -65.08 0.59 -11.93
C ALA A 24 -66.53 1.04 -11.72
N GLY A 25 -67.26 1.24 -12.82
CA GLY A 25 -68.73 1.22 -12.81
C GLY A 25 -69.40 2.34 -13.58
N GLY A 26 -69.85 2.03 -14.80
CA GLY A 26 -70.96 2.70 -15.48
C GLY A 26 -70.61 4.05 -16.12
N GLU A 27 -71.05 4.21 -17.36
CA GLU A 27 -71.09 5.41 -18.19
C GLU A 27 -71.81 6.62 -17.54
N LYS A 28 -71.24 7.17 -16.48
CA LYS A 28 -71.54 8.52 -15.98
C LYS A 28 -70.27 9.34 -16.05
N GLU A 29 -70.29 10.35 -16.91
CA GLU A 29 -69.27 11.39 -16.98
C GLU A 29 -69.16 12.07 -15.60
N CYS A 30 -68.15 11.68 -14.81
CA CYS A 30 -67.91 12.25 -13.50
C CYS A 30 -67.08 13.53 -13.67
N VAL A 31 -67.72 14.68 -13.43
CA VAL A 31 -67.03 15.96 -13.46
C VAL A 31 -66.30 16.15 -12.13
N HIS A 32 -64.99 15.96 -12.15
CA HIS A 32 -64.13 16.22 -11.00
C HIS A 32 -63.85 17.72 -10.86
N GLU A 33 -63.93 18.21 -9.63
CA GLU A 33 -63.59 19.59 -9.25
C GLU A 33 -62.48 19.52 -8.23
N TYR A 34 -61.24 19.65 -8.72
CA TYR A 34 -60.04 19.54 -7.91
C TYR A 34 -59.63 20.91 -7.33
N GLU A 35 -59.29 20.92 -6.05
CA GLU A 35 -58.63 22.05 -5.39
C GLU A 35 -57.27 21.65 -4.83
N MET A 36 -56.34 22.60 -4.78
CA MET A 36 -55.03 22.37 -4.16
C MET A 36 -55.19 22.34 -2.65
N THR A 37 -54.75 21.26 -2.00
CA THR A 37 -54.87 21.05 -0.56
C THR A 37 -53.53 21.12 0.17
N GLN A 38 -52.42 20.90 -0.53
CA GLN A 38 -51.08 20.98 0.05
C GLN A 38 -50.05 21.37 -0.99
N GLU A 39 -49.08 22.18 -0.57
CA GLU A 39 -47.89 22.51 -1.34
C GLU A 39 -46.65 22.22 -0.48
N THR A 40 -45.77 21.36 -1.01
CA THR A 40 -44.46 21.06 -0.44
C THR A 40 -43.41 21.73 -1.34
N PRO A 41 -42.69 22.76 -0.86
CA PRO A 41 -41.69 23.44 -1.67
C PRO A 41 -40.48 22.54 -1.96
N PRO A 42 -39.74 22.79 -3.06
CA PRO A 42 -38.50 22.06 -3.34
C PRO A 42 -37.46 22.20 -2.22
N THR A 43 -36.72 21.14 -1.93
CA THR A 43 -35.63 21.09 -0.93
C THR A 43 -34.26 20.95 -1.61
N CYS A 44 -33.18 20.72 -0.86
CA CYS A 44 -31.87 20.49 -1.47
C CYS A 44 -31.82 19.20 -2.32
N THR A 45 -32.63 18.20 -1.98
CA THR A 45 -32.58 16.85 -2.56
C THR A 45 -33.86 16.43 -3.25
N GLU A 46 -34.99 17.06 -2.93
CA GLU A 46 -36.31 16.71 -3.45
C GLU A 46 -36.92 17.88 -4.22
N GLN A 47 -37.57 17.57 -5.35
CA GLN A 47 -38.40 18.52 -6.09
C GLN A 47 -39.66 18.87 -5.29
N GLY A 48 -40.28 20.01 -5.59
CA GLY A 48 -41.54 20.40 -4.98
C GLY A 48 -42.71 19.53 -5.45
N SER A 49 -43.80 19.52 -4.68
CA SER A 49 -45.03 18.84 -5.04
C SER A 49 -46.28 19.60 -4.61
N LYS A 50 -47.32 19.55 -5.43
CA LYS A 50 -48.67 20.04 -5.11
C LYS A 50 -49.62 18.86 -5.06
N ARG A 51 -50.43 18.80 -4.01
CA ARG A 51 -51.49 17.81 -3.83
C ARG A 51 -52.83 18.45 -4.11
N TYR A 52 -53.66 17.75 -4.88
CA TYR A 52 -55.01 18.17 -5.21
C TYR A 52 -56.02 17.13 -4.73
N GLU A 53 -57.20 17.59 -4.33
CA GLU A 53 -58.30 16.74 -3.87
C GLU A 53 -59.61 17.16 -4.55
N CYS A 54 -60.39 16.18 -5.01
CA CYS A 54 -61.70 16.43 -5.60
C CYS A 54 -62.74 16.65 -4.51
N LYS A 55 -63.38 17.83 -4.47
CA LYS A 55 -64.42 18.16 -3.47
C LYS A 55 -65.61 17.21 -3.43
N LYS A 56 -65.89 16.53 -4.54
CA LYS A 56 -67.10 15.72 -4.72
C LYS A 56 -66.91 14.26 -4.32
N CYS A 57 -65.71 13.72 -4.47
CA CYS A 57 -65.44 12.29 -4.24
C CYS A 57 -64.23 11.98 -3.36
N GLY A 58 -63.40 12.98 -3.01
CA GLY A 58 -62.21 12.78 -2.17
C GLY A 58 -61.03 12.10 -2.88
N GLU A 59 -61.13 11.85 -4.19
CA GLU A 59 -59.99 11.39 -5.00
C GLU A 59 -58.85 12.41 -4.94
N THR A 60 -57.62 11.93 -4.80
CA THR A 60 -56.43 12.77 -4.68
C THR A 60 -55.38 12.41 -5.72
N TYR A 61 -54.66 13.40 -6.20
CA TYR A 61 -53.44 13.18 -6.97
C TYR A 61 -52.37 14.20 -6.56
N SER A 62 -51.14 13.98 -7.01
CA SER A 62 -50.04 14.90 -6.76
C SER A 62 -49.24 15.10 -8.04
N GLU A 63 -48.82 16.34 -8.25
CA GLU A 63 -47.95 16.72 -9.36
C GLU A 63 -46.64 17.27 -8.79
N ALA A 64 -45.54 16.95 -9.45
CA ALA A 64 -44.25 17.53 -9.16
C ALA A 64 -44.12 18.92 -9.79
N TYR A 65 -43.48 19.85 -9.10
CA TYR A 65 -43.13 21.16 -9.64
C TYR A 65 -41.83 21.65 -9.01
N GLY A 66 -41.00 22.36 -9.78
CA GLY A 66 -39.74 22.92 -9.30
C GLY A 66 -38.69 21.87 -8.96
N GLU A 67 -37.59 21.86 -9.71
CA GLU A 67 -36.46 20.96 -9.50
C GLU A 67 -35.89 21.06 -8.08
N ALA A 68 -35.23 19.98 -7.62
CA ALA A 68 -34.46 20.02 -6.38
C ALA A 68 -33.43 21.16 -6.43
N LEU A 69 -33.35 21.94 -5.35
CA LEU A 69 -32.58 23.18 -5.32
C LEU A 69 -31.07 22.98 -5.26
N GLY A 70 -30.61 21.74 -5.10
CA GLY A 70 -29.21 21.39 -4.84
C GLY A 70 -28.70 21.91 -3.48
N HIS A 71 -27.49 21.50 -3.12
CA HIS A 71 -26.81 22.05 -1.96
C HIS A 71 -26.17 23.41 -2.26
N ASN A 72 -26.27 24.35 -1.32
CA ASN A 72 -25.60 25.64 -1.36
C ASN A 72 -24.44 25.65 -0.35
N PHE A 73 -23.33 25.03 -0.73
CA PHE A 73 -22.14 24.94 0.11
C PHE A 73 -21.33 26.24 0.07
N GLY A 74 -20.82 26.62 1.24
CA GLY A 74 -19.86 27.73 1.38
C GLY A 74 -18.44 27.37 0.94
N ALA A 75 -17.48 28.20 1.36
CA ALA A 75 -16.06 27.90 1.23
C ALA A 75 -15.67 26.68 2.08
N TRP A 76 -14.60 26.01 1.67
CA TRP A 76 -13.96 24.98 2.48
C TRP A 76 -13.24 25.64 3.66
N GLU A 77 -13.47 25.11 4.85
CA GLU A 77 -12.83 25.52 6.09
C GLU A 77 -11.96 24.39 6.62
N GLU A 78 -10.81 24.71 7.21
CA GLU A 78 -9.94 23.69 7.79
C GLU A 78 -10.63 23.04 9.00
N GLU A 79 -10.78 21.71 8.93
CA GLU A 79 -11.27 20.90 10.04
C GLU A 79 -10.10 20.38 10.87
N SER A 80 -9.03 19.90 10.20
CA SER A 80 -7.80 19.48 10.86
C SER A 80 -6.60 19.64 9.95
N ALA A 81 -5.49 20.12 10.51
CA ALA A 81 -4.19 20.13 9.83
C ALA A 81 -3.67 18.71 9.58
N ALA A 82 -2.78 18.55 8.59
CA ALA A 82 -2.12 17.27 8.32
C ALA A 82 -1.19 16.85 9.48
N THR A 83 -1.13 15.55 9.75
CA THR A 83 -0.27 14.93 10.77
C THR A 83 0.74 13.98 10.12
N CYS A 84 1.56 13.27 10.90
CA CYS A 84 2.49 12.27 10.36
C CYS A 84 1.75 11.11 9.65
N THR A 85 0.52 10.81 10.05
CA THR A 85 -0.23 9.64 9.61
C THR A 85 -1.55 9.97 8.90
N GLU A 86 -2.04 11.21 9.04
CA GLU A 86 -3.33 11.64 8.45
C GLU A 86 -3.15 12.88 7.58
N ALA A 87 -3.87 12.92 6.45
CA ALA A 87 -3.93 14.09 5.58
C ALA A 87 -4.70 15.25 6.26
N LYS A 88 -4.54 16.46 5.71
CA LYS A 88 -5.36 17.61 6.10
C LYS A 88 -6.83 17.33 5.77
N LYS A 89 -7.76 17.73 6.65
CA LYS A 89 -9.19 17.68 6.38
C LYS A 89 -9.76 19.08 6.29
N GLU A 90 -10.65 19.27 5.31
CA GLU A 90 -11.46 20.47 5.17
C GLU A 90 -12.93 20.09 5.17
N GLN A 91 -13.78 20.94 5.75
CA GLN A 91 -15.22 20.77 5.82
C GLN A 91 -15.92 22.00 5.25
N ARG A 92 -17.09 21.80 4.64
CA ARG A 92 -18.01 22.89 4.33
C ARG A 92 -19.46 22.49 4.61
N THR A 93 -20.29 23.47 4.93
CA THR A 93 -21.69 23.24 5.31
C THR A 93 -22.63 23.95 4.35
N CYS A 94 -23.71 23.26 4.00
CA CYS A 94 -24.78 23.83 3.18
C CYS A 94 -25.59 24.83 4.01
N ALA A 95 -25.64 26.09 3.59
CA ALA A 95 -26.36 27.14 4.31
C ALA A 95 -27.89 26.92 4.34
N ARG A 96 -28.44 26.10 3.43
CA ARG A 96 -29.89 25.85 3.33
C ARG A 96 -30.37 24.71 4.24
N CYS A 97 -29.62 23.62 4.33
CA CYS A 97 -30.06 22.41 5.06
C CYS A 97 -29.12 21.97 6.20
N GLY A 98 -27.97 22.62 6.36
CA GLY A 98 -27.02 22.29 7.44
C GLY A 98 -26.23 21.00 7.26
N ILE A 99 -26.42 20.26 6.15
CA ILE A 99 -25.56 19.13 5.82
C ILE A 99 -24.14 19.63 5.57
N SER A 100 -23.17 18.95 6.19
CA SER A 100 -21.75 19.15 5.96
C SER A 100 -21.19 18.07 5.06
N GLU A 101 -20.15 18.42 4.32
CA GLU A 101 -19.26 17.46 3.65
C GLU A 101 -17.81 17.74 4.04
N THR A 102 -17.03 16.67 4.15
CA THR A 102 -15.61 16.70 4.49
C THR A 102 -14.81 16.08 3.35
N GLN A 103 -13.63 16.64 3.09
CA GLN A 103 -12.67 16.11 2.14
C GLN A 103 -11.26 16.04 2.75
N GLU A 104 -10.46 15.11 2.26
CA GLU A 104 -9.02 15.07 2.54
C GLU A 104 -8.27 15.85 1.46
N VAL A 105 -7.32 16.68 1.88
CA VAL A 105 -6.54 17.57 1.02
C VAL A 105 -5.06 17.23 1.17
N GLY A 106 -4.48 16.69 0.10
CA GLY A 106 -3.08 16.26 0.09
C GLY A 106 -2.86 14.95 0.84
N GLU A 107 -1.60 14.67 1.16
CA GLU A 107 -1.17 13.46 1.86
C GLU A 107 -0.82 13.76 3.31
N ALA A 108 -0.68 12.71 4.13
CA ALA A 108 -0.04 12.83 5.43
C ALA A 108 1.39 13.36 5.30
N LEU A 109 1.89 14.07 6.32
CA LEU A 109 3.23 14.66 6.32
C LEU A 109 4.35 13.61 6.34
N GLY A 110 4.03 12.37 6.71
CA GLY A 110 5.00 11.33 6.99
C GLY A 110 5.81 11.61 8.26
N HIS A 111 6.54 10.59 8.70
CA HIS A 111 7.47 10.71 9.82
C HIS A 111 8.75 11.41 9.39
N ASP A 112 9.22 12.31 10.26
CA ASP A 112 10.48 13.04 10.11
C ASP A 112 11.42 12.55 11.21
N PHE A 113 12.02 11.40 10.95
CA PHE A 113 12.91 10.74 11.90
C PHE A 113 14.25 11.45 11.96
N GLY A 114 14.70 11.77 13.18
CA GLY A 114 16.03 12.30 13.42
C GLY A 114 17.15 11.27 13.24
N GLU A 115 18.33 11.62 13.75
CA GLU A 115 19.51 10.76 13.72
C GLU A 115 19.30 9.47 14.50
N TRP A 116 19.98 8.41 14.05
CA TRP A 116 20.06 7.16 14.79
C TRP A 116 20.91 7.34 16.04
N VAL A 117 20.37 6.92 17.18
CA VAL A 117 21.07 6.87 18.46
C VAL A 117 21.24 5.42 18.85
N GLU A 118 22.48 4.99 19.05
CA GLU A 118 22.76 3.67 19.59
C GLU A 118 22.27 3.58 21.04
N THR A 119 21.42 2.59 21.32
CA THR A 119 20.90 2.33 22.66
C THR A 119 21.52 1.08 23.28
N LYS A 120 22.02 0.16 22.44
CA LYS A 120 22.80 -1.01 22.86
C LYS A 120 23.92 -1.25 21.82
N PRO A 121 25.21 -1.24 22.20
CA PRO A 121 26.28 -1.60 21.29
C PRO A 121 26.17 -3.06 20.86
N ALA A 122 26.59 -3.36 19.63
CA ALA A 122 26.81 -4.74 19.20
C ALA A 122 28.06 -5.31 19.87
N THR A 123 28.07 -6.62 20.06
CA THR A 123 29.22 -7.37 20.57
C THR A 123 29.58 -8.47 19.57
N CYS A 124 30.60 -9.27 19.87
CA CYS A 124 30.98 -10.40 19.03
C CYS A 124 29.86 -11.43 18.82
N THR A 125 28.98 -11.61 19.80
CA THR A 125 27.96 -12.67 19.78
C THR A 125 26.52 -12.15 19.89
N GLU A 126 26.33 -10.90 20.32
CA GLU A 126 25.01 -10.28 20.43
C GLU A 126 24.87 -9.07 19.53
N ASN A 127 23.75 -9.03 18.79
CA ASN A 127 23.38 -7.83 18.04
C ASN A 127 23.13 -6.65 18.99
N GLY A 128 23.56 -5.47 18.54
CA GLY A 128 23.22 -4.19 19.13
C GLY A 128 21.88 -3.66 18.63
N LEU A 129 21.52 -2.47 19.11
CA LEU A 129 20.30 -1.76 18.80
C LEU A 129 20.58 -0.27 18.67
N LYS A 130 20.02 0.33 17.64
CA LYS A 130 19.90 1.79 17.50
C LYS A 130 18.45 2.18 17.30
N VAL A 131 18.10 3.36 17.78
CA VAL A 131 16.74 3.91 17.75
C VAL A 131 16.81 5.33 17.20
N ARG A 132 15.83 5.71 16.38
CA ARG A 132 15.58 7.10 15.99
C ARG A 132 14.15 7.49 16.31
N GLU A 133 13.92 8.78 16.52
CA GLU A 133 12.62 9.31 16.94
C GLU A 133 12.13 10.37 15.94
N CYS A 134 10.84 10.32 15.60
CA CYS A 134 10.20 11.34 14.79
C CYS A 134 10.11 12.65 15.59
N VAL A 135 10.66 13.73 15.04
CA VAL A 135 10.73 15.02 15.73
C VAL A 135 9.34 15.63 15.99
N ARG A 136 8.36 15.29 15.14
CA ARG A 136 6.98 15.80 15.18
C ARG A 136 6.08 15.03 16.15
N CYS A 137 6.00 13.71 16.00
CA CYS A 137 5.02 12.87 16.70
C CYS A 137 5.60 11.92 17.74
N LYS A 138 6.93 11.90 17.93
CA LYS A 138 7.62 11.06 18.93
C LYS A 138 7.54 9.55 18.69
N GLU A 139 7.06 9.13 17.52
CA GLU A 139 7.14 7.74 17.06
C GLU A 139 8.60 7.30 16.97
N LYS A 140 8.88 6.05 17.34
CA LYS A 140 10.25 5.50 17.35
C LYS A 140 10.41 4.42 16.30
N GLU A 141 11.57 4.40 15.68
CA GLU A 141 11.98 3.34 14.78
C GLU A 141 13.26 2.69 15.32
N GLU A 142 13.29 1.37 15.30
CA GLU A 142 14.39 0.58 15.84
C GLU A 142 15.06 -0.23 14.73
N GLN A 143 16.39 -0.34 14.79
CA GLN A 143 17.16 -1.15 13.86
C GLN A 143 18.25 -1.91 14.61
N SER A 144 18.40 -3.20 14.31
CA SER A 144 19.49 -4.02 14.86
C SER A 144 20.84 -3.65 14.24
N ILE A 145 21.87 -3.71 15.06
CA ILE A 145 23.27 -3.61 14.64
C ILE A 145 23.83 -5.03 14.71
N SER A 146 24.24 -5.61 13.58
CA SER A 146 24.71 -6.99 13.55
C SER A 146 25.95 -7.19 14.41
N ALA A 147 25.98 -8.30 15.15
CA ALA A 147 27.20 -8.80 15.78
C ALA A 147 28.28 -9.00 14.73
N SER A 148 29.51 -8.65 15.08
CA SER A 148 30.67 -8.74 14.19
C SER A 148 31.93 -9.00 15.00
N HIS A 149 32.87 -9.70 14.36
CA HIS A 149 34.19 -9.95 14.90
C HIS A 149 35.21 -9.12 14.12
N ASP A 150 36.11 -8.47 14.85
CA ASP A 150 37.29 -7.83 14.27
C ASP A 150 38.46 -8.82 14.32
N TYR A 151 38.59 -9.64 13.28
CA TYR A 151 39.60 -10.70 13.20
C TYR A 151 40.93 -10.18 12.66
N GLU A 152 42.02 -10.46 13.37
CA GLU A 152 43.39 -10.20 12.94
C GLU A 152 44.16 -11.51 12.70
N LEU A 153 45.05 -11.52 11.70
CA LEU A 153 45.95 -12.65 11.47
C LEU A 153 46.93 -12.81 12.64
N LYS A 154 46.92 -13.98 13.28
CA LYS A 154 47.87 -14.30 14.36
C LYS A 154 49.03 -15.15 13.90
N THR A 155 48.74 -16.16 13.07
CA THR A 155 49.75 -17.12 12.61
C THR A 155 49.50 -17.48 11.16
N GLU A 156 50.58 -17.59 10.39
CA GLU A 156 50.59 -18.09 9.03
C GLU A 156 51.62 -19.23 8.92
N THR A 157 51.21 -20.34 8.35
CA THR A 157 52.08 -21.45 7.98
C THR A 157 51.98 -21.61 6.47
N ASP A 158 53.07 -21.35 5.77
CA ASP A 158 53.13 -21.44 4.31
C ASP A 158 52.82 -22.86 3.83
N SER A 159 52.20 -22.98 2.66
CA SER A 159 52.01 -24.27 2.01
C SER A 159 53.30 -24.72 1.32
N THR A 160 53.44 -26.03 1.16
CA THR A 160 54.51 -26.65 0.37
C THR A 160 53.92 -27.38 -0.84
N CYS A 161 54.76 -28.06 -1.62
CA CYS A 161 54.27 -28.82 -2.76
C CYS A 161 53.43 -30.05 -2.37
N THR A 162 53.58 -30.55 -1.14
CA THR A 162 52.88 -31.75 -0.65
C THR A 162 52.00 -31.50 0.57
N GLU A 163 52.22 -30.41 1.31
CA GLU A 163 51.48 -30.09 2.53
C GLU A 163 50.72 -28.77 2.38
N ALA A 164 49.45 -28.77 2.76
CA ALA A 164 48.65 -27.56 2.83
C ALA A 164 49.16 -26.66 3.97
N GLY A 165 49.18 -25.36 3.71
CA GLY A 165 49.42 -24.33 4.70
C GLY A 165 48.11 -23.89 5.36
N LYS A 166 48.19 -22.91 6.26
CA LYS A 166 47.01 -22.29 6.87
C LYS A 166 47.29 -20.91 7.42
N ARG A 167 46.24 -20.09 7.50
CA ARG A 167 46.18 -18.84 8.26
C ARG A 167 45.22 -19.01 9.43
N VAL A 168 45.65 -18.55 10.60
CA VAL A 168 44.83 -18.54 11.81
C VAL A 168 44.55 -17.09 12.16
N TYR A 169 43.27 -16.73 12.18
CA TYR A 169 42.80 -15.41 12.57
C TYR A 169 42.15 -15.48 13.95
N GLU A 170 42.33 -14.43 14.74
CA GLU A 170 41.78 -14.32 16.10
C GLU A 170 41.11 -12.97 16.26
N CYS A 171 39.89 -12.97 16.81
CA CYS A 171 39.15 -11.75 17.10
C CYS A 171 39.83 -11.01 18.25
N THR A 172 40.12 -9.72 18.05
CA THR A 172 40.81 -8.86 19.01
C THR A 172 40.06 -8.70 20.34
N GLU A 173 38.72 -8.81 20.31
CA GLU A 173 37.86 -8.56 21.47
C GLU A 173 37.45 -9.83 22.23
N CYS A 174 37.03 -10.89 21.53
CA CYS A 174 36.51 -12.10 22.18
C CYS A 174 37.41 -13.34 22.07
N HIS A 175 38.57 -13.20 21.41
CA HIS A 175 39.52 -14.29 21.19
C HIS A 175 38.93 -15.51 20.48
N ASP A 176 37.80 -15.34 19.79
CA ASP A 176 37.30 -16.36 18.87
C ASP A 176 38.29 -16.51 17.71
N THR A 177 38.45 -17.74 17.21
CA THR A 177 39.44 -18.05 16.19
C THR A 177 38.80 -18.77 15.01
N TYR A 178 39.21 -18.42 13.79
CA TYR A 178 38.92 -19.21 12.60
C TYR A 178 40.18 -19.50 11.80
N GLU A 179 40.17 -20.63 11.09
CA GLU A 179 41.28 -21.05 10.24
C GLU A 179 40.87 -21.01 8.76
N GLU A 180 41.75 -20.44 7.93
CA GLU A 180 41.67 -20.48 6.48
C GLU A 180 42.79 -21.38 5.95
N GLY A 181 42.43 -22.46 5.26
CA GLY A 181 43.41 -23.38 4.67
C GLY A 181 44.04 -22.79 3.40
N ILE A 182 45.36 -22.91 3.27
CA ILE A 182 46.11 -22.59 2.04
C ILE A 182 46.40 -23.92 1.33
N PRO A 183 45.82 -24.19 0.14
CA PRO A 183 46.10 -25.42 -0.58
C PRO A 183 47.59 -25.63 -0.87
N ALA A 184 48.05 -26.88 -0.83
CA ALA A 184 49.39 -27.25 -1.30
C ALA A 184 49.56 -26.89 -2.78
N PHE A 185 50.77 -26.54 -3.22
CA PHE A 185 51.02 -26.24 -4.63
C PHE A 185 50.77 -27.44 -5.55
N GLY A 186 50.86 -28.65 -4.98
CA GLY A 186 50.71 -29.89 -5.70
C GLY A 186 51.93 -30.23 -6.55
N HIS A 187 52.01 -31.50 -6.92
CA HIS A 187 52.87 -31.98 -7.99
C HIS A 187 52.00 -32.73 -8.99
N THR A 188 52.08 -32.34 -10.26
CA THR A 188 51.74 -33.28 -11.32
C THR A 188 52.89 -34.26 -11.40
N ALA A 189 52.65 -35.53 -11.07
CA ALA A 189 53.59 -36.59 -11.38
C ALA A 189 53.68 -36.72 -12.91
N SER A 190 54.49 -35.86 -13.54
CA SER A 190 54.98 -36.11 -14.89
C SER A 190 55.94 -37.27 -14.74
N GLY A 191 55.44 -38.48 -14.97
CA GLY A 191 56.20 -39.71 -14.87
C GLY A 191 57.50 -39.60 -15.67
N SER A 192 58.59 -39.29 -14.98
CA SER A 192 59.94 -39.58 -15.43
C SER A 192 60.15 -41.07 -15.22
N GLY A 193 59.41 -41.88 -15.97
CA GLY A 193 59.74 -43.29 -16.05
C GLY A 193 61.14 -43.37 -16.63
N THR A 194 62.06 -44.05 -15.94
CA THR A 194 63.36 -44.32 -16.52
C THR A 194 63.14 -45.25 -17.70
N VAL A 195 63.31 -44.70 -18.91
CA VAL A 195 63.25 -45.47 -20.14
C VAL A 195 64.56 -46.23 -20.24
N THR A 196 64.50 -47.55 -20.03
CA THR A 196 65.63 -48.40 -20.39
C THR A 196 65.55 -48.66 -21.89
N GLU A 197 66.50 -48.13 -22.66
CA GLU A 197 66.52 -48.33 -24.12
C GLU A 197 66.76 -49.81 -24.47
N PRO A 198 66.05 -50.36 -25.48
CA PRO A 198 66.24 -51.74 -25.92
C PRO A 198 67.65 -51.97 -26.47
N THR A 199 68.19 -53.16 -26.24
CA THR A 199 69.39 -53.63 -26.93
C THR A 199 69.01 -54.72 -27.94
N CYS A 200 69.97 -55.18 -28.76
CA CYS A 200 69.74 -56.18 -29.82
C CYS A 200 69.18 -57.53 -29.31
N ILE A 201 69.18 -57.75 -28.00
CA ILE A 201 68.83 -59.02 -27.35
C ILE A 201 67.74 -58.86 -26.27
N GLU A 202 67.37 -57.63 -25.87
CA GLU A 202 66.34 -57.40 -24.86
C GLU A 202 65.42 -56.23 -25.20
N LYS A 203 64.12 -56.39 -24.90
CA LYS A 203 63.13 -55.33 -25.07
C LYS A 203 63.25 -54.32 -23.94
N GLY A 204 63.38 -53.05 -24.30
CA GLY A 204 63.32 -51.92 -23.37
C GLY A 204 61.93 -51.78 -22.77
N TYR A 205 61.85 -51.25 -21.55
CA TYR A 205 60.60 -50.97 -20.88
C TYR A 205 60.73 -49.71 -20.01
N THR A 206 59.58 -49.09 -19.74
CA THR A 206 59.47 -47.90 -18.89
C THR A 206 58.94 -48.35 -17.54
N ALA A 207 59.75 -48.23 -16.49
CA ALA A 207 59.28 -48.40 -15.11
C ALA A 207 58.84 -47.03 -14.59
N GLY A 208 57.60 -46.95 -14.08
CA GLY A 208 57.02 -45.78 -13.43
C GLY A 208 57.24 -45.77 -11.94
#